data_AF-A0A8J4YTB9-F1
#
_entry.id   AF-A0A8J4YTB9-F1
#
_cell.length_a   1.000
_cell.length_b   1.000
_cell.length_c   1.000
_cell.angle_alpha   90.00
_cell.angle_beta   90.00
_cell.angle_gamma   90.00
#
_symmetry.space_group_name_H-M   'P 1'
#
loop_
_entity.id
_entity.type
_entity.pdbx_description
1 polymer ?
#
loop_
_entity_poly.entity_id
_entity_poly.type
_entity_poly.pdbx_seq_one_letter_code
_entity_poly.pdbx_strand_id
1 'polypeptide(L)'
;MSLLPKTFQDFTSKHYWNSFFSKRGEKAFEWYGEYTELCGLLHKYMRPTDAILVAGCGNSTLSADLYRVGYSQITSVDNSEVVIRQMRDKYKQQCPKMEWLKMDLSAMDFEDGSFSCVLDKAALDALMTDASLPVIEFIDKYLNLSLIVLGGQPLRGIRMLRPGALHRARWMAKIIYAIKIYLFRDPEQFRLTAGEKSGI
;
A
#
# COMPACT_ATOMS: atom_id res chain seq x y z
N MET A 1 1.95 -26.69 -2.52
CA MET A 1 0.69 -26.06 -2.05
C MET A 1 0.75 -24.58 -2.39
N SER A 2 -0.34 -23.99 -2.91
CA SER A 2 -0.41 -22.55 -3.13
C SER A 2 -0.27 -21.81 -1.79
N LEU A 3 0.67 -20.86 -1.72
CA LEU A 3 0.89 -19.99 -0.56
C LEU A 3 -0.06 -18.79 -0.54
N LEU A 4 -0.96 -18.63 -1.52
CA LEU A 4 -1.81 -17.44 -1.60
C LEU A 4 -3.04 -17.54 -0.67
N PRO A 5 -3.53 -16.40 -0.16
CA PRO A 5 -4.75 -16.34 0.63
C PRO A 5 -5.91 -16.97 -0.14
N LYS A 6 -6.81 -17.66 0.57
CA LYS A 6 -7.99 -18.31 -0.04
C LYS A 6 -9.30 -17.69 0.44
N THR A 7 -9.27 -17.06 1.59
CA THR A 7 -10.42 -16.44 2.24
C THR A 7 -10.10 -15.00 2.62
N PHE A 8 -11.13 -14.17 2.79
CA PHE A 8 -10.95 -12.79 3.23
C PHE A 8 -10.28 -12.70 4.61
N GLN A 9 -10.56 -13.65 5.50
CA GLN A 9 -9.94 -13.72 6.82
C GLN A 9 -8.43 -13.97 6.75
N ASP A 10 -7.94 -14.65 5.71
CA ASP A 10 -6.51 -14.88 5.53
C ASP A 10 -5.76 -13.55 5.30
N PHE A 11 -6.38 -12.59 4.59
CA PHE A 11 -5.76 -11.31 4.27
C PHE A 11 -5.56 -10.39 5.49
N THR A 12 -6.44 -10.45 6.49
CA THR A 12 -6.28 -9.70 7.75
C THR A 12 -5.54 -10.49 8.84
N SER A 13 -5.34 -11.79 8.63
CA SER A 13 -4.72 -12.64 9.63
C SER A 13 -3.22 -12.40 9.71
N LYS A 14 -2.79 -11.77 10.80
CA LYS A 14 -1.37 -11.68 11.18
C LYS A 14 -0.69 -13.05 11.25
N HIS A 15 -1.41 -14.07 11.74
CA HIS A 15 -0.88 -15.43 11.80
C HIS A 15 -0.63 -16.00 10.41
N TYR A 16 -1.57 -15.77 9.48
CA TYR A 16 -1.44 -16.17 8.09
C TYR A 16 -0.19 -15.57 7.45
N TRP A 17 -0.02 -14.24 7.55
CA TRP A 17 1.13 -13.55 6.95
C TRP A 17 2.45 -13.98 7.58
N ASN A 18 2.52 -14.15 8.90
CA ASN A 18 3.72 -14.72 9.54
C ASN A 18 4.06 -16.11 8.99
N SER A 19 3.05 -16.98 8.79
CA SER A 19 3.23 -18.31 8.20
C SER A 19 3.67 -18.23 6.74
N PHE A 20 3.07 -17.32 5.97
CA PHE A 20 3.41 -17.05 4.58
C PHE A 20 4.88 -16.65 4.42
N PHE A 21 5.34 -15.62 5.15
CA PHE A 21 6.72 -15.13 5.05
C PHE A 21 7.75 -16.13 5.60
N SER A 22 7.37 -16.91 6.61
CA SER A 22 8.21 -18.01 7.10
C SER A 22 8.42 -19.09 6.04
N LYS A 23 7.35 -19.48 5.32
CA LYS A 23 7.41 -20.52 4.27
C LYS A 23 8.02 -20.03 2.97
N ARG A 24 7.80 -18.77 2.61
CA ARG A 24 8.28 -18.16 1.36
C ARG A 24 9.79 -17.96 1.36
N GLY A 25 10.38 -17.64 2.51
CA GLY A 25 11.80 -17.34 2.62
C GLY A 25 12.19 -16.05 1.89
N GLU A 26 13.39 -16.03 1.31
CA GLU A 26 14.00 -14.79 0.79
C GLU A 26 13.46 -14.30 -0.57
N LYS A 27 12.72 -15.16 -1.28
CA LYS A 27 12.19 -14.83 -2.61
C LYS A 27 11.08 -13.81 -2.47
N ALA A 28 11.30 -12.63 -3.06
CA ALA A 28 10.33 -11.55 -3.09
C ALA A 28 8.96 -12.01 -3.61
N PHE A 29 7.93 -11.36 -3.09
CA PHE A 29 6.57 -11.50 -3.56
C PHE A 29 6.04 -10.11 -3.89
N GLU A 30 5.51 -9.96 -5.10
CA GLU A 30 5.07 -8.68 -5.63
C GLU A 30 3.59 -8.75 -5.97
N TRP A 31 2.79 -7.97 -5.26
CA TRP A 31 1.42 -7.70 -5.66
C TRP A 31 1.41 -6.62 -6.76
N TYR A 32 0.65 -6.81 -7.84
CA TYR A 32 0.38 -5.78 -8.85
C TYR A 32 1.62 -5.22 -9.59
N GLY A 33 2.70 -5.99 -9.67
CA GLY A 33 3.88 -5.68 -10.48
C GLY A 33 5.13 -5.27 -9.69
N GLU A 34 6.25 -5.32 -10.40
CA GLU A 34 7.59 -4.97 -9.92
C GLU A 34 7.89 -3.47 -10.10
N TYR A 35 8.95 -2.97 -9.44
CA TYR A 35 9.36 -1.57 -9.59
C TYR A 35 9.57 -1.15 -11.05
N THR A 36 10.15 -2.00 -11.89
CA THR A 36 10.43 -1.71 -13.30
C THR A 36 9.17 -1.41 -14.13
N GLU A 37 8.04 -2.00 -13.76
CA GLU A 37 6.76 -1.78 -14.42
C GLU A 37 6.06 -0.51 -13.91
N LEU A 38 6.34 -0.13 -12.66
CA LEU A 38 5.65 0.96 -11.95
C LEU A 38 6.43 2.28 -11.95
N CYS A 39 7.76 2.24 -12.17
CA CYS A 39 8.66 3.38 -11.93
C CYS A 39 8.29 4.63 -12.74
N GLY A 40 7.85 4.48 -13.99
CA GLY A 40 7.43 5.61 -14.82
C GLY A 40 6.26 6.39 -14.21
N LEU A 41 5.37 5.70 -13.50
CA LEU A 41 4.26 6.31 -12.79
C LEU A 41 4.69 6.89 -11.44
N LEU A 42 5.48 6.12 -10.68
CA LEU A 42 5.97 6.53 -9.36
C LEU A 42 6.76 7.84 -9.45
N HIS A 43 7.66 7.95 -10.42
CA HIS A 43 8.49 9.14 -10.61
C HIS A 43 7.71 10.39 -11.03
N LYS A 44 6.50 10.23 -11.58
CA LYS A 44 5.62 11.36 -11.93
C LYS A 44 4.99 11.99 -10.68
N TYR A 45 4.80 11.23 -9.62
CA TYR A 45 4.06 11.66 -8.43
C TYR A 45 4.89 11.70 -7.14
N MET A 46 6.12 11.19 -7.17
CA MET A 46 7.03 11.15 -6.03
C MET A 46 8.33 11.84 -6.36
N ARG A 47 8.85 12.62 -5.42
CA ARG A 47 10.14 13.31 -5.51
C ARG A 47 11.18 12.61 -4.64
N PRO A 48 12.45 12.56 -5.03
CA PRO A 48 13.52 11.97 -4.20
C PRO A 48 13.64 12.57 -2.78
N THR A 49 13.16 13.79 -2.60
CA THR A 49 13.13 14.52 -1.32
C THR A 49 11.93 14.19 -0.43
N ASP A 50 10.94 13.46 -0.94
CA ASP A 50 9.76 13.14 -0.15
C ASP A 50 10.12 12.20 1.01
N ALA A 51 9.53 12.44 2.18
CA ALA A 51 9.44 11.46 3.26
C ALA A 51 8.32 10.47 2.92
N ILE A 52 8.69 9.21 2.68
CA ILE A 52 7.83 8.17 2.11
C ILE A 52 7.50 7.12 3.16
N LEU A 53 6.20 6.87 3.38
CA LEU A 53 5.71 5.70 4.10
C LEU A 53 5.28 4.62 3.09
N VAL A 54 5.85 3.42 3.17
CA VAL A 54 5.38 2.26 2.39
C VAL A 54 4.50 1.41 3.30
N ALA A 55 3.18 1.45 3.07
CA ALA A 55 2.18 0.78 3.87
C ALA A 55 2.01 -0.68 3.45
N GLY A 56 2.06 -1.60 4.42
CA GLY A 56 1.96 -3.05 4.17
C GLY A 56 3.05 -3.53 3.21
N CYS A 57 4.30 -3.24 3.54
CA CYS A 57 5.43 -3.41 2.62
C CYS A 57 5.69 -4.87 2.23
N GLY A 58 5.26 -5.83 3.06
CA GLY A 58 5.55 -7.24 2.87
C GLY A 58 7.04 -7.48 2.63
N ASN A 59 7.36 -8.45 1.75
CA ASN A 59 8.73 -8.71 1.30
C ASN A 59 8.99 -8.19 -0.13
N SER A 60 8.24 -7.16 -0.54
CA SER A 60 8.42 -6.49 -1.84
C SER A 60 9.80 -5.81 -1.92
N THR A 61 10.45 -5.87 -3.08
CA THR A 61 11.70 -5.14 -3.33
C THR A 61 11.48 -3.65 -3.57
N LEU A 62 10.24 -3.21 -3.77
CA LEU A 62 9.89 -1.85 -4.18
C LEU A 62 10.55 -0.76 -3.32
N SER A 63 10.50 -0.89 -1.99
CA SER A 63 11.13 0.09 -1.10
C SER A 63 12.65 0.19 -1.31
N ALA A 64 13.32 -0.95 -1.50
CA ALA A 64 14.76 -0.99 -1.75
C ALA A 64 15.12 -0.50 -3.15
N ASP A 65 14.28 -0.76 -4.15
CA ASP A 65 14.48 -0.28 -5.52
C ASP A 65 14.31 1.23 -5.62
N LEU A 66 13.31 1.79 -4.94
CA LEU A 66 13.16 3.24 -4.76
C LEU A 66 14.41 3.85 -4.11
N TYR A 67 14.94 3.20 -3.06
CA TYR A 67 16.16 3.68 -2.42
C TYR A 67 17.36 3.73 -3.37
N ARG A 68 17.55 2.68 -4.17
CA ARG A 68 18.65 2.58 -5.15
C ARG A 68 18.61 3.68 -6.21
N VAL A 69 17.44 4.20 -6.54
CA VAL A 69 17.28 5.27 -7.54
C VAL A 69 17.22 6.68 -6.94
N GLY A 70 17.44 6.82 -5.62
CA GLY A 70 17.71 8.11 -4.97
C GLY A 70 16.68 8.58 -3.95
N TYR A 71 15.61 7.81 -3.69
CA TYR A 71 14.66 8.12 -2.63
C TYR A 71 15.26 7.75 -1.26
N SER A 72 15.63 8.75 -0.46
CA SER A 72 16.48 8.51 0.72
C SER A 72 15.73 8.40 2.06
N GLN A 73 14.49 8.91 2.13
CA GLN A 73 13.67 8.94 3.34
C GLN A 73 12.49 7.99 3.18
N ILE A 74 12.71 6.70 3.43
CA ILE A 74 11.69 5.66 3.27
C ILE A 74 11.51 4.89 4.58
N THR A 75 10.29 4.91 5.11
CA THR A 75 9.85 4.08 6.23
C THR A 75 8.87 3.04 5.71
N SER A 76 9.21 1.76 5.82
CA SER A 76 8.38 0.63 5.40
C SER A 76 7.75 -0.04 6.61
N VAL A 77 6.43 -0.23 6.57
CA VAL A 77 5.67 -0.79 7.70
C VAL A 77 4.86 -2.01 7.31
N ASP A 78 4.77 -2.97 8.23
CA ASP A 78 3.95 -4.18 8.07
C ASP A 78 3.54 -4.73 9.45
N ASN A 79 2.41 -5.42 9.54
CA ASN A 79 1.95 -6.03 10.79
C ASN A 79 2.70 -7.35 11.10
N SER A 80 3.37 -7.93 10.11
CA SER A 80 4.18 -9.14 10.27
C SER A 80 5.58 -8.83 10.83
N GLU A 81 5.82 -9.23 12.08
CA GLU A 81 7.16 -9.19 12.68
C GLU A 81 8.18 -10.00 11.86
N VAL A 82 7.75 -11.13 11.29
CA VAL A 82 8.60 -12.03 10.51
C VAL A 82 9.17 -11.29 9.31
N VAL A 83 8.31 -10.63 8.53
CA VAL A 83 8.75 -9.94 7.32
C VAL A 83 9.59 -8.71 7.63
N ILE A 84 9.22 -7.95 8.67
CA ILE A 84 10.00 -6.77 9.08
C ILE A 84 11.42 -7.16 9.48
N ARG A 85 11.59 -8.25 10.24
CA ARG A 85 12.93 -8.77 10.57
C ARG A 85 13.71 -9.17 9.32
N GLN A 86 13.08 -9.98 8.45
CA GLN A 86 13.71 -10.45 7.21
C GLN A 86 14.17 -9.27 6.33
N MET A 87 13.32 -8.27 6.12
CA MET A 87 13.60 -7.13 5.25
C MET A 87 14.66 -6.20 5.84
N ARG A 88 14.59 -5.94 7.16
CA ARG A 88 15.62 -5.19 7.87
C ARG A 88 16.99 -5.87 7.75
N ASP A 89 17.06 -7.16 8.03
CA ASP A 89 18.33 -7.90 7.98
C ASP A 89 18.90 -7.99 6.56
N LYS A 90 18.02 -8.15 5.56
CA LYS A 90 18.39 -8.21 4.13
C LYS A 90 18.96 -6.89 3.61
N TYR A 91 18.40 -5.74 4.03
CA TYR A 91 18.76 -4.44 3.45
C TYR A 91 19.56 -3.52 4.37
N LYS A 92 19.87 -3.90 5.62
CA LYS A 92 20.62 -3.05 6.58
C LYS A 92 21.92 -2.44 6.03
N GLN A 93 22.65 -3.16 5.18
CA GLN A 93 23.92 -2.68 4.59
C GLN A 93 23.70 -1.85 3.32
N GLN A 94 22.73 -2.24 2.48
CA GLN A 94 22.50 -1.62 1.17
C GLN A 94 21.65 -0.34 1.27
N CYS A 95 20.75 -0.29 2.26
CA CYS A 95 19.78 0.77 2.46
C CYS A 95 19.82 1.30 3.90
N PRO A 96 20.96 1.82 4.39
CA PRO A 96 21.17 2.10 5.81
C PRO A 96 20.30 3.21 6.39
N LYS A 97 19.71 4.07 5.55
CA LYS A 97 18.79 5.14 5.98
C LYS A 97 17.31 4.73 5.94
N MET A 98 17.01 3.53 5.46
CA MET A 98 15.64 3.04 5.45
C MET A 98 15.24 2.48 6.80
N GLU A 99 13.99 2.72 7.16
CA GLU A 99 13.38 2.15 8.36
C GLU A 99 12.42 1.01 7.99
N TRP A 100 12.44 -0.04 8.79
CA TRP A 100 11.53 -1.18 8.68
C TRP A 100 10.88 -1.37 10.04
N LEU A 101 9.60 -0.98 10.17
CA LEU A 101 8.91 -0.92 11.45
C LEU A 101 7.71 -1.85 11.43
N LYS A 102 7.55 -2.62 12.52
CA LYS A 102 6.32 -3.37 12.71
C LYS A 102 5.26 -2.44 13.26
N MET A 103 4.21 -2.21 12.49
CA MET A 103 3.06 -1.39 12.89
C MET A 103 1.78 -1.94 12.28
N ASP A 104 0.68 -1.73 12.99
CA ASP A 104 -0.66 -1.92 12.46
C ASP A 104 -1.09 -0.62 11.76
N LEU A 105 -1.50 -0.71 10.48
CA LEU A 105 -1.91 0.47 9.70
C LEU A 105 -3.14 1.18 10.29
N SER A 106 -3.97 0.48 11.07
CA SER A 106 -5.11 1.07 11.78
C SER A 106 -4.72 1.82 13.05
N ALA A 107 -3.50 1.61 13.56
CA ALA A 107 -3.01 2.13 14.84
C ALA A 107 -1.52 2.49 14.78
N MET A 108 -1.13 3.29 13.77
CA MET A 108 0.23 3.80 13.64
C MET A 108 0.50 4.95 14.63
N ASP A 109 1.71 4.98 15.18
CA ASP A 109 2.16 5.97 16.15
C ASP A 109 3.22 6.90 15.53
N PHE A 110 2.78 7.68 14.53
CA PHE A 110 3.61 8.70 13.89
C PHE A 110 3.02 10.08 14.16
N GLU A 111 3.90 11.09 14.22
CA GLU A 111 3.46 12.47 14.32
C GLU A 111 2.72 12.93 13.06
N ASP A 112 1.76 13.83 13.24
CA ASP A 112 1.00 14.38 12.12
C ASP A 112 1.91 15.13 11.16
N GLY A 113 2.10 14.57 9.96
CA GLY A 113 2.89 15.20 8.90
C GLY A 113 4.32 14.73 8.79
N SER A 114 4.69 13.63 9.47
CA SER A 114 5.99 12.98 9.29
C SER A 114 6.25 12.51 7.85
N PHE A 115 5.20 12.30 7.05
CA PHE A 115 5.31 11.83 5.66
C PHE A 115 4.68 12.82 4.67
N SER A 116 5.38 13.05 3.56
CA SER A 116 4.89 13.83 2.42
C SER A 116 4.32 12.94 1.32
N CYS A 117 4.67 11.65 1.31
CA CYS A 117 4.17 10.65 0.39
C CYS A 117 3.88 9.36 1.16
N VAL A 118 2.78 8.69 0.81
CA VAL A 118 2.51 7.34 1.30
C VAL A 118 2.24 6.48 0.06
N LEU A 119 2.89 5.32 0.02
CA LEU A 119 2.84 4.35 -1.05
C LEU A 119 2.09 3.12 -0.52
N ASP A 120 1.02 2.77 -1.21
CA ASP A 120 0.30 1.53 -0.97
C ASP A 120 0.17 0.82 -2.32
N LYS A 121 0.51 -0.47 -2.32
CA LYS A 121 0.45 -1.31 -3.51
C LYS A 121 -0.62 -2.40 -3.37
N ALA A 122 -1.01 -2.80 -2.18
CA ALA A 122 -1.93 -3.92 -1.92
C ALA A 122 -2.47 -3.97 -0.48
N ALA A 123 -2.02 -3.07 0.39
CA ALA A 123 -2.35 -3.09 1.81
C ALA A 123 -3.82 -2.75 2.02
N LEU A 124 -4.38 -1.80 1.26
CA LEU A 124 -5.81 -1.52 1.30
C LEU A 124 -6.64 -2.74 0.89
N ASP A 125 -6.26 -3.45 -0.18
CA ASP A 125 -6.99 -4.64 -0.63
C ASP A 125 -6.97 -5.74 0.45
N ALA A 126 -5.89 -5.84 1.23
CA ALA A 126 -5.81 -6.74 2.38
C ALA A 126 -6.66 -6.30 3.59
N LEU A 127 -6.97 -5.01 3.73
CA LEU A 127 -7.81 -4.46 4.80
C LEU A 127 -9.30 -4.46 4.45
N MET A 128 -9.65 -4.51 3.16
CA MET A 128 -11.03 -4.53 2.67
C MET A 128 -11.66 -5.94 2.73
N THR A 129 -11.81 -6.49 3.94
CA THR A 129 -12.19 -7.90 4.09
C THR A 129 -13.67 -8.21 4.12
N ASP A 130 -14.51 -7.26 4.52
CA ASP A 130 -15.97 -7.46 4.60
C ASP A 130 -16.74 -6.14 4.46
N ALA A 131 -18.07 -6.25 4.47
CA ALA A 131 -18.99 -5.11 4.44
C ALA A 131 -19.38 -4.62 5.84
N SER A 132 -18.55 -4.85 6.86
CA SER A 132 -18.80 -4.30 8.19
C SER A 132 -18.69 -2.78 8.17
N LEU A 133 -19.47 -2.11 9.03
CA LEU A 133 -19.48 -0.64 9.10
C LEU A 133 -18.07 -0.04 9.31
N PRO A 134 -17.20 -0.57 10.19
CA PRO A 134 -15.86 -0.02 10.34
C PRO A 134 -15.00 -0.09 9.07
N VAL A 135 -15.10 -1.21 8.32
CA VAL A 135 -14.37 -1.39 7.05
C VAL A 135 -14.92 -0.44 5.99
N ILE A 136 -16.25 -0.33 5.88
CA ILE A 136 -16.89 0.60 4.95
C ILE A 136 -16.53 2.05 5.26
N GLU A 137 -16.55 2.47 6.53
CA GLU A 137 -16.16 3.83 6.92
C GLU A 137 -14.70 4.14 6.60
N PHE A 138 -13.80 3.16 6.79
CA PHE A 138 -12.40 3.29 6.43
C PHE A 138 -12.21 3.45 4.91
N ILE A 139 -12.87 2.61 4.11
CA ILE A 139 -12.84 2.66 2.65
C ILE A 139 -13.43 3.97 2.14
N ASP A 140 -14.60 4.37 2.64
CA ASP A 140 -15.27 5.61 2.22
C ASP A 140 -14.37 6.83 2.50
N LYS A 141 -13.75 6.87 3.69
CA LYS A 141 -12.78 7.92 4.02
C LYS A 141 -11.58 7.91 3.07
N TYR A 142 -11.07 6.73 2.73
CA TYR A 142 -9.95 6.56 1.80
C TYR A 142 -10.28 7.00 0.37
N LEU A 143 -11.43 6.59 -0.17
CA LEU A 143 -11.90 6.94 -1.51
C LEU A 143 -12.26 8.43 -1.61
N ASN A 144 -12.87 9.01 -0.58
CA ASN A 144 -13.16 10.44 -0.56
C ASN A 144 -11.88 11.28 -0.56
N LEU A 145 -10.86 10.88 0.23
CA LEU A 145 -9.54 11.49 0.17
C LEU A 145 -8.90 11.31 -1.21
N SER A 146 -9.14 10.18 -1.87
CA SER A 146 -8.66 9.92 -3.22
C SER A 146 -9.26 10.85 -4.27
N LEU A 147 -10.57 11.06 -4.23
CA LEU A 147 -11.30 11.94 -5.13
C LEU A 147 -10.88 13.41 -4.99
N ILE A 148 -10.78 13.91 -3.75
CA ILE A 148 -10.35 15.29 -3.45
C ILE A 148 -8.95 15.56 -4.04
N VAL A 149 -8.05 14.59 -3.93
CA VAL A 149 -6.66 14.68 -4.42
C VAL A 149 -6.57 14.68 -5.94
N LEU A 150 -7.48 13.96 -6.60
CA LEU A 150 -7.60 13.92 -8.06
C LEU A 150 -8.28 15.19 -8.62
N GLY A 151 -8.65 16.16 -7.76
CA GLY A 151 -9.34 17.38 -8.16
C GLY A 151 -10.85 17.20 -8.35
N GLY A 152 -11.39 16.04 -8.00
CA GLY A 152 -12.83 15.78 -7.98
C GLY A 152 -13.48 16.29 -6.70
N GLN A 153 -14.80 16.43 -6.73
CA GLN A 153 -15.60 16.70 -5.53
C GLN A 153 -16.36 15.45 -5.11
N PRO A 154 -16.24 14.97 -3.86
CA PRO A 154 -17.04 13.88 -3.34
C PRO A 154 -18.55 14.16 -3.46
N LEU A 155 -19.33 13.14 -3.85
CA LEU A 155 -20.78 13.24 -4.09
C LEU A 155 -21.57 13.74 -2.86
N ARG A 156 -21.06 13.52 -1.64
CA ARG A 156 -21.72 13.93 -0.38
C ARG A 156 -21.14 15.22 0.22
N GLY A 157 -20.30 15.94 -0.53
CA GLY A 157 -19.59 17.13 -0.05
C GLY A 157 -18.43 16.83 0.91
N ILE A 158 -17.68 17.86 1.30
CA ILE A 158 -16.52 17.75 2.18
C ILE A 158 -16.98 17.96 3.63
N ARG A 159 -17.06 16.87 4.41
CA ARG A 159 -17.31 16.94 5.86
C ARG A 159 -15.96 16.91 6.60
N MET A 160 -15.45 18.07 6.98
CA MET A 160 -14.25 18.18 7.82
C MET A 160 -14.58 17.71 9.25
N LEU A 161 -14.16 16.50 9.60
CA LEU A 161 -14.13 16.02 10.98
C LEU A 161 -12.84 16.51 11.66
N ARG A 162 -12.86 16.68 13.00
CA ARG A 162 -11.65 17.07 13.76
C ARG A 162 -10.52 16.06 13.50
N PRO A 163 -9.26 16.51 13.39
CA PRO A 163 -8.21 15.72 12.77
C PRO A 163 -7.73 14.62 13.73
N GLY A 164 -7.79 13.37 13.29
CA GLY A 164 -6.87 12.31 13.69
C GLY A 164 -6.03 11.90 12.48
N ALA A 165 -4.96 11.13 12.71
CA ALA A 165 -3.79 10.78 11.85
C ALA A 165 -3.98 10.55 10.32
N LEU A 166 -5.20 10.58 9.79
CA LEU A 166 -5.50 10.42 8.37
C LEU A 166 -5.35 11.68 7.53
N HIS A 167 -5.02 12.84 8.13
CA HIS A 167 -4.95 14.10 7.41
C HIS A 167 -3.60 14.26 6.68
N ARG A 168 -3.28 13.35 5.74
CA ARG A 168 -2.31 13.53 4.64
C ARG A 168 -2.07 12.29 3.75
N ALA A 169 -3.05 11.38 3.59
CA ALA A 169 -3.09 10.41 2.48
C ALA A 169 -3.28 11.07 1.08
N ARG A 170 -2.79 12.30 0.92
CA ARG A 170 -3.02 13.22 -0.20
C ARG A 170 -2.31 12.81 -1.50
N TRP A 171 -1.57 11.70 -1.49
CA TRP A 171 -0.82 11.20 -2.65
C TRP A 171 -1.04 9.71 -2.93
N MET A 172 -1.48 8.92 -1.94
CA MET A 172 -1.68 7.45 -2.07
C MET A 172 -2.65 7.09 -3.19
N ALA A 173 -3.72 7.87 -3.29
CA ALA A 173 -4.79 7.69 -4.24
C ALA A 173 -4.36 7.75 -5.70
N LYS A 174 -3.47 8.70 -6.04
CA LYS A 174 -3.00 8.91 -7.41
C LYS A 174 -2.19 7.71 -7.88
N ILE A 175 -1.37 7.14 -7.00
CA ILE A 175 -0.53 6.00 -7.35
C ILE A 175 -1.37 4.73 -7.42
N ILE A 176 -2.21 4.42 -6.43
CA ILE A 176 -3.05 3.23 -6.47
C ILE A 176 -4.03 3.27 -7.64
N TYR A 177 -4.67 4.42 -7.87
CA TYR A 177 -5.65 4.53 -8.95
C TYR A 177 -4.98 4.58 -10.32
N ALA A 178 -3.79 5.17 -10.46
CA ALA A 178 -3.07 5.11 -11.73
C ALA A 178 -2.39 3.76 -11.99
N ILE A 179 -2.03 3.00 -10.95
CA ILE A 179 -1.63 1.57 -11.06
C ILE A 179 -2.86 0.75 -11.47
N LYS A 180 -4.01 0.94 -10.83
CA LYS A 180 -5.28 0.29 -11.20
C LYS A 180 -5.65 0.64 -12.66
N ILE A 181 -5.69 1.92 -13.05
CA ILE A 181 -5.93 2.34 -14.45
C ILE A 181 -4.91 1.72 -15.41
N TYR A 182 -3.62 1.68 -15.04
CA TYR A 182 -2.58 1.09 -15.87
C TYR A 182 -2.77 -0.43 -16.05
N LEU A 183 -3.07 -1.16 -14.98
CA LEU A 183 -3.36 -2.60 -15.03
C LEU A 183 -4.67 -2.92 -15.77
N PHE A 184 -5.66 -2.03 -15.67
CA PHE A 184 -6.96 -2.19 -16.33
C PHE A 184 -7.01 -1.60 -17.77
N ARG A 185 -5.91 -1.01 -18.28
CA ARG A 185 -5.88 -0.49 -19.66
C ARG A 185 -5.65 -1.58 -20.71
N ASP A 186 -5.10 -2.72 -20.30
CA ASP A 186 -4.81 -3.86 -21.17
C ASP A 186 -5.88 -4.95 -20.97
N PRO A 187 -6.86 -5.07 -21.88
CA PRO A 187 -7.95 -6.03 -21.75
C PRO A 187 -7.50 -7.50 -21.88
N GLU A 188 -6.24 -7.77 -22.23
CA GLU A 188 -5.69 -9.13 -22.23
C GLU A 188 -5.21 -9.56 -20.83
N GLN A 189 -4.80 -8.61 -19.98
CA GLN A 189 -4.26 -8.90 -18.64
C GLN A 189 -5.35 -9.06 -17.58
N PHE A 190 -6.52 -8.44 -17.75
CA PHE A 190 -7.63 -8.54 -16.80
C PHE A 190 -9.00 -8.50 -17.49
N ARG A 191 -9.62 -9.68 -17.69
CA ARG A 191 -10.96 -9.78 -18.29
C ARG A 191 -12.05 -9.68 -17.24
N LEU A 192 -12.65 -8.50 -17.11
CA LEU A 192 -13.85 -8.29 -16.31
C LEU A 192 -15.02 -9.13 -16.86
N THR A 193 -15.70 -9.83 -15.98
CA THR A 193 -16.96 -10.52 -16.25
C THR A 193 -18.06 -9.51 -16.58
N ALA A 194 -19.16 -9.98 -17.18
CA ALA A 194 -20.27 -9.11 -17.56
C ALA A 194 -20.87 -8.34 -16.37
N GLY A 195 -20.88 -8.94 -15.18
CA GLY A 195 -21.38 -8.31 -13.95
C GLY A 195 -20.41 -7.29 -13.32
N GLU A 196 -19.11 -7.40 -13.59
CA GLU A 196 -18.13 -6.42 -13.10
C GLU A 196 -18.09 -5.16 -14.00
N LYS A 197 -18.44 -5.30 -15.28
CA LYS A 197 -18.52 -4.16 -16.22
C LYS A 197 -19.73 -3.25 -15.98
N SER A 198 -20.78 -3.77 -15.36
CA SER A 198 -21.98 -2.98 -15.05
C SER A 198 -21.79 -2.07 -13.83
N GLY A 199 -20.67 -2.20 -13.11
CA GLY A 199 -20.55 -1.67 -11.75
C GLY A 199 -21.51 -2.42 -10.82
N ILE A 200 -21.14 -2.54 -9.54
CA ILE A 200 -22.09 -2.96 -8.51
C ILE A 200 -23.04 -1.79 -8.24
#